data_AF-A0A210QUL3-F1
#
_entry.id   AF-A0A210QUL3-F1
#
_cell.length_a   1.000
_cell.length_b   1.000
_cell.length_c   1.000
_cell.angle_alpha   90.00
_cell.angle_beta   90.00
_cell.angle_gamma   90.00
#
_symmetry.space_group_name_H-M   'P 1'
#
loop_
_entity.id
_entity.type
_entity.pdbx_description
1 polymer ?
#
loop_
_entity_poly.entity_id
_entity_poly.type
_entity_poly.pdbx_seq_one_letter_code
_entity_poly.pdbx_strand_id
1 'polypeptide(L)'
;MCGSVGCSMMCGSVGSSMMCGSVGSSMMCDSVGDSLMCDSVGYCMMCGYLGYSMMCGPVGYSVMCGSVGYSVMCGSVGYSMMCSSVGYSVMRGSVGYSMVCDYVGYSMMCASEGYSMMCDFVGYSMMCASVGYSMMWGSLGYSMMCGCVGYSMMCGAVGYSMCDSVGYSMMCGSLGYSIMCDCGIQYDGWLCGIQYE
;
A
#
# COMPACT_ATOMS: atom_id res chain seq x y z
N MET A 1 3.95 28.83 -7.72
CA MET A 1 2.88 29.06 -8.71
C MET A 1 2.47 27.70 -9.22
N CYS A 2 1.26 27.24 -8.87
CA CYS A 2 0.70 25.97 -9.31
C CYS A 2 -0.15 26.26 -10.54
N GLY A 3 0.16 25.66 -11.69
CA GLY A 3 -0.47 26.01 -12.95
C GLY A 3 0.22 25.32 -14.11
N SER A 4 0.04 24.01 -14.21
CA SER A 4 0.50 23.24 -15.36
C SER A 4 -0.59 22.27 -15.76
N VAL A 5 -1.19 22.58 -16.91
CA VAL A 5 -1.78 21.58 -17.79
C VAL A 5 -0.65 21.09 -18.68
N GLY A 6 -0.26 19.82 -18.61
CA GLY A 6 0.79 19.25 -19.48
C GLY A 6 1.75 18.30 -18.76
N CYS A 7 2.86 17.99 -19.45
CA CYS A 7 3.89 17.10 -18.91
C CYS A 7 4.94 17.89 -18.12
N SER A 8 5.20 17.52 -16.86
CA SER A 8 6.23 18.10 -16.01
C SER A 8 7.29 17.05 -15.63
N MET A 9 8.55 17.43 -15.69
CA MET A 9 9.67 16.58 -15.26
C MET A 9 10.62 17.36 -14.37
N MET A 10 10.99 16.80 -13.23
CA MET A 10 12.12 17.26 -12.42
C MET A 10 13.06 16.09 -12.12
N CYS A 11 14.36 16.36 -12.24
CA CYS A 11 15.38 15.43 -11.78
C CYS A 11 16.33 16.20 -10.85
N GLY A 12 16.40 15.79 -9.59
CA GLY A 12 17.30 16.36 -8.58
C GLY A 12 18.36 15.34 -8.13
N SER A 13 19.55 15.83 -7.80
CA SER A 13 20.61 14.97 -7.27
C SER A 13 20.55 14.91 -5.73
N VAL A 14 20.50 16.06 -5.08
CA VAL A 14 20.42 16.18 -3.63
C VAL A 14 19.56 17.39 -3.28
N GLY A 15 18.61 17.24 -2.37
CA GLY A 15 17.85 18.36 -1.81
C GLY A 15 16.35 18.10 -1.71
N SER A 16 15.60 19.18 -1.48
CA SER A 16 14.15 19.13 -1.42
C SER A 16 13.54 19.53 -2.76
N SER A 17 12.73 18.66 -3.34
CA SER A 17 12.06 18.86 -4.62
C SER A 17 10.55 18.96 -4.41
N MET A 18 9.90 19.88 -5.11
CA MET A 18 8.46 20.07 -5.04
C MET A 18 7.89 20.30 -6.43
N MET A 19 6.93 19.46 -6.83
CA MET A 19 6.10 19.67 -8.00
C MET A 19 4.64 19.76 -7.61
N CYS A 20 3.96 20.79 -8.12
CA CYS A 20 2.51 20.84 -8.08
C CYS A 20 1.98 21.11 -9.49
N GLY A 21 1.11 20.25 -9.99
CA GLY A 21 0.43 20.37 -11.27
C GLY A 21 -1.08 20.23 -11.13
N SER A 22 -1.77 20.59 -12.21
CA SER A 22 -3.24 20.64 -12.23
C SER A 22 -3.80 19.43 -12.98
N VAL A 23 -3.36 19.23 -14.21
CA VAL A 23 -3.80 18.11 -15.06
C VAL A 23 -2.64 17.69 -15.95
N GLY A 24 -2.29 16.41 -15.97
CA GLY A 24 -1.31 15.90 -16.93
C GLY A 24 -0.42 14.79 -16.39
N SER A 25 0.80 14.72 -16.93
CA SER A 25 1.76 13.68 -16.57
C SER A 25 2.97 14.29 -15.89
N SER A 26 3.25 13.90 -14.65
CA SER A 26 4.32 14.44 -13.84
C SER A 26 5.33 13.35 -13.48
N MET A 27 6.62 13.64 -13.61
CA MET A 27 7.70 12.72 -13.24
C MET A 27 8.77 13.41 -12.40
N MET A 28 9.04 12.89 -11.20
CA MET A 28 10.09 13.39 -10.30
C MET A 28 11.07 12.27 -10.00
N CYS A 29 12.36 12.53 -10.21
CA CYS A 29 13.42 11.59 -9.87
C CYS A 29 14.47 12.25 -8.99
N ASP A 30 14.67 11.77 -7.78
CA ASP A 30 15.67 12.30 -6.85
C ASP A 30 16.57 11.19 -6.29
N SER A 31 17.88 11.43 -6.25
CA SER A 31 18.81 10.47 -5.63
C SER A 31 18.84 10.59 -4.10
N VAL A 32 18.82 11.79 -3.52
CA VAL A 32 18.80 11.96 -2.06
C VAL A 32 17.97 13.17 -1.66
N GLY A 33 17.03 13.00 -0.74
CA GLY A 33 16.34 14.10 -0.07
C GLY A 33 14.82 13.94 -0.04
N ASP A 34 14.13 15.05 0.16
CA ASP A 34 12.70 15.08 0.40
C ASP A 34 11.96 15.49 -0.88
N SER A 35 11.09 14.62 -1.39
CA SER A 35 10.37 14.83 -2.64
C SER A 35 8.87 14.93 -2.39
N LEU A 36 8.26 15.98 -2.94
CA LEU A 36 6.84 16.30 -2.78
C LEU A 36 6.20 16.49 -4.15
N MET A 37 5.20 15.66 -4.48
CA MET A 37 4.44 15.80 -5.72
C MET A 37 2.95 15.88 -5.40
N CYS A 38 2.29 16.95 -5.87
CA CYS A 38 0.86 17.17 -5.69
C CYS A 38 0.19 17.47 -7.03
N ASP A 39 -0.58 16.54 -7.58
CA ASP A 39 -1.24 16.72 -8.89
C ASP A 39 -2.72 16.40 -8.84
N SER A 40 -3.59 17.27 -9.38
CA SER A 40 -5.03 17.05 -9.20
C SER A 40 -5.68 15.98 -10.07
N VAL A 41 -5.13 15.68 -11.26
CA VAL A 41 -5.60 14.62 -12.18
C VAL A 41 -4.45 14.18 -13.08
N GLY A 42 -4.26 12.86 -13.26
CA GLY A 42 -3.44 12.31 -14.35
C GLY A 42 -2.44 11.24 -13.93
N TYR A 43 -1.28 11.22 -14.59
CA TYR A 43 -0.25 10.19 -14.41
C TYR A 43 0.94 10.75 -13.63
N CYS A 44 1.15 10.27 -12.41
CA CYS A 44 2.20 10.75 -11.53
C CYS A 44 3.23 9.65 -11.29
N MET A 45 4.51 9.96 -11.48
CA MET A 45 5.62 9.06 -11.19
C MET A 45 6.64 9.76 -10.29
N MET A 46 6.99 9.13 -9.18
CA MET A 46 8.08 9.58 -8.31
C MET A 46 9.06 8.44 -8.07
N CYS A 47 10.33 8.68 -8.32
CA CYS A 47 11.42 7.74 -8.07
C CYS A 47 12.44 8.37 -7.13
N GLY A 48 12.65 7.76 -5.97
CA GLY A 48 13.60 8.20 -4.95
C GLY A 48 14.62 7.11 -4.61
N TYR A 49 15.89 7.44 -4.44
CA TYR A 49 16.86 6.47 -3.91
C TYR A 49 16.90 6.50 -2.37
N LEU A 50 17.12 7.68 -1.78
CA LEU A 50 17.18 7.88 -0.33
C LEU A 50 16.33 9.08 0.12
N GLY A 51 15.44 8.90 1.09
CA GLY A 51 14.80 10.01 1.81
C GLY A 51 13.29 9.89 1.99
N TYR A 52 12.61 11.02 2.18
CA TYR A 52 11.16 11.08 2.34
C TYR A 52 10.49 11.41 1.00
N SER A 53 9.55 10.58 0.58
CA SER A 53 8.80 10.76 -0.66
C SER A 53 7.32 10.89 -0.32
N MET A 54 6.69 11.99 -0.74
CA MET A 54 5.26 12.21 -0.55
C MET A 54 4.58 12.56 -1.87
N MET A 55 3.62 11.74 -2.26
CA MET A 55 2.79 11.97 -3.43
C MET A 55 1.32 12.08 -3.02
N CYS A 56 0.68 13.18 -3.38
CA CYS A 56 -0.74 13.40 -3.20
C CYS A 56 -1.37 13.64 -4.56
N GLY A 57 -2.28 12.78 -5.00
CA GLY A 57 -2.92 12.96 -6.30
C GLY A 57 -4.37 12.54 -6.32
N PRO A 58 -5.33 13.46 -6.56
CA PRO A 58 -6.66 13.03 -6.93
C PRO A 58 -6.72 12.43 -8.34
N VAL A 59 -7.69 11.53 -8.54
CA VAL A 59 -8.09 10.86 -9.79
C VAL A 59 -6.97 10.58 -10.82
N GLY A 60 -6.45 9.35 -10.84
CA GLY A 60 -5.49 8.96 -11.89
C GLY A 60 -4.66 7.72 -11.59
N TYR A 61 -3.46 7.69 -12.18
CA TYR A 61 -2.46 6.64 -12.00
C TYR A 61 -1.25 7.22 -11.28
N SER A 62 -0.90 6.66 -10.14
CA SER A 62 0.19 7.13 -9.28
C SER A 62 1.17 6.00 -9.02
N VAL A 63 2.46 6.24 -9.30
CA VAL A 63 3.54 5.29 -9.06
C VAL A 63 4.63 5.95 -8.24
N MET A 64 4.97 5.37 -7.09
CA MET A 64 6.10 5.78 -6.26
C MET A 64 7.06 4.61 -6.10
N CYS A 65 8.31 4.79 -6.49
CA CYS A 65 9.37 3.81 -6.32
C CYS A 65 10.49 4.40 -5.45
N GLY A 66 10.77 3.75 -4.31
CA GLY A 66 11.83 4.11 -3.37
C GLY A 66 12.88 3.00 -3.28
N SER A 67 14.14 3.35 -2.99
CA SER A 67 15.09 2.32 -2.51
C SER A 67 15.09 2.26 -0.99
N VAL A 68 15.35 3.37 -0.31
CA VAL A 68 15.42 3.43 1.15
C VAL A 68 14.75 4.70 1.68
N GLY A 69 13.81 4.56 2.63
CA GLY A 69 13.27 5.70 3.34
C GLY A 69 11.79 5.60 3.67
N TYR A 70 11.11 6.74 3.67
CA TYR A 70 9.70 6.83 4.04
C TYR A 70 8.90 7.32 2.84
N SER A 71 7.92 6.52 2.44
CA SER A 71 7.11 6.74 1.25
C SER A 71 5.65 6.90 1.67
N VAL A 72 5.03 8.02 1.30
CA VAL A 72 3.61 8.28 1.58
C VAL A 72 2.88 8.62 0.29
N MET A 73 1.84 7.87 -0.03
CA MET A 73 0.97 8.12 -1.17
C MET A 73 -0.47 8.26 -0.72
N CYS A 74 -1.10 9.38 -1.08
CA CYS A 74 -2.51 9.63 -0.83
C CYS A 74 -3.21 9.84 -2.17
N GLY A 75 -4.22 9.00 -2.47
CA GLY A 75 -5.01 9.06 -3.69
C GLY A 75 -6.50 8.88 -3.41
N SER A 76 -7.33 9.58 -4.18
CA SER A 76 -8.78 9.45 -4.06
C SER A 76 -9.34 8.36 -4.99
N VAL A 77 -9.07 8.43 -6.29
CA VAL A 77 -9.62 7.47 -7.27
C VAL A 77 -8.54 7.00 -8.23
N GLY A 78 -8.47 5.71 -8.52
CA GLY A 78 -7.68 5.17 -9.63
C GLY A 78 -6.71 4.07 -9.20
N TYR A 79 -5.52 4.08 -9.81
CA TYR A 79 -4.51 3.05 -9.62
C TYR A 79 -3.29 3.62 -8.91
N SER A 80 -2.97 3.08 -7.75
CA SER A 80 -1.84 3.50 -6.92
C SER A 80 -0.88 2.34 -6.73
N MET A 81 0.39 2.55 -7.05
CA MET A 81 1.47 1.59 -6.80
C MET A 81 2.59 2.25 -6.01
N MET A 82 3.00 1.61 -4.92
CA MET A 82 4.15 1.99 -4.13
C MET A 82 5.09 0.79 -4.01
N CYS A 83 6.36 0.98 -4.31
CA CYS A 83 7.38 -0.06 -4.19
C CYS A 83 8.60 0.51 -3.48
N SER A 84 9.02 -0.10 -2.35
CA SER A 84 10.26 0.30 -1.67
C SER A 84 11.13 -0.90 -1.29
N SER A 85 12.46 -0.77 -1.39
CA SER A 85 13.35 -1.84 -0.95
C SER A 85 13.42 -1.90 0.58
N VAL A 86 13.60 -0.76 1.25
CA VAL A 86 13.71 -0.70 2.71
C VAL A 86 13.01 0.53 3.26
N GLY A 87 12.18 0.35 4.29
CA GLY A 87 11.71 1.45 5.13
C GLY A 87 10.22 1.40 5.42
N TYR A 88 9.57 2.55 5.37
CA TYR A 88 8.17 2.70 5.77
C TYR A 88 7.33 3.19 4.59
N SER A 89 6.32 2.41 4.22
CA SER A 89 5.41 2.74 3.12
C SER A 89 4.00 2.92 3.66
N VAL A 90 3.38 4.05 3.37
CA VAL A 90 2.00 4.35 3.74
C VAL A 90 1.21 4.73 2.50
N MET A 91 0.23 3.91 2.15
CA MET A 91 -0.71 4.21 1.08
C MET A 91 -2.12 4.43 1.65
N ARG A 92 -2.75 5.55 1.28
CA ARG A 92 -4.18 5.78 1.50
C ARG A 92 -4.88 5.99 0.16
N GLY A 93 -5.76 5.05 -0.19
CA GLY A 93 -6.63 5.10 -1.36
C GLY A 93 -8.10 5.25 -0.93
N SER A 94 -8.93 5.92 -1.73
CA SER A 94 -10.39 5.83 -1.55
C SER A 94 -10.99 4.75 -2.43
N VAL A 95 -10.91 4.88 -3.76
CA VAL A 95 -11.54 3.95 -4.71
C VAL A 95 -10.53 3.48 -5.76
N GLY A 96 -10.43 2.17 -5.97
CA GLY A 96 -9.73 1.59 -7.11
C GLY A 96 -8.74 0.51 -6.74
N TYR A 97 -7.60 0.48 -7.43
CA TYR A 97 -6.57 -0.54 -7.26
C TYR A 97 -5.37 0.04 -6.52
N SER A 98 -4.99 -0.59 -5.42
CA SER A 98 -3.87 -0.17 -4.57
C SER A 98 -2.89 -1.31 -4.40
N MET A 99 -1.61 -1.06 -4.65
CA MET A 99 -0.52 -2.02 -4.50
C MET A 99 0.61 -1.41 -3.67
N VAL A 100 1.01 -2.09 -2.60
CA VAL A 100 2.25 -1.80 -1.86
C VAL A 100 3.14 -3.04 -1.92
N CYS A 101 4.38 -2.86 -2.36
CA CYS A 101 5.37 -3.92 -2.43
C CYS A 101 6.65 -3.48 -1.73
N ASP A 102 6.94 -4.02 -0.55
CA ASP A 102 8.15 -3.70 0.17
C ASP A 102 9.03 -4.92 0.41
N TYR A 103 10.35 -4.76 0.32
CA TYR A 103 11.26 -5.87 0.63
C TYR A 103 11.52 -5.96 2.14
N VAL A 104 11.85 -4.86 2.81
CA VAL A 104 12.03 -4.84 4.28
C VAL A 104 11.37 -3.61 4.89
N GLY A 105 10.56 -3.81 5.94
CA GLY A 105 10.18 -2.74 6.84
C GLY A 105 8.71 -2.76 7.24
N TYR A 106 8.09 -1.58 7.27
CA TYR A 106 6.72 -1.41 7.74
C TYR A 106 5.85 -0.86 6.63
N SER A 107 4.78 -1.55 6.33
CA SER A 107 3.90 -1.19 5.25
C SER A 107 2.47 -1.05 5.79
N MET A 108 1.82 0.06 5.42
CA MET A 108 0.44 0.34 5.78
C MET A 108 -0.35 0.70 4.54
N MET A 109 -1.46 0.02 4.31
CA MET A 109 -2.41 0.34 3.25
C MET A 109 -3.79 0.53 3.84
N CYS A 110 -4.42 1.69 3.59
CA CYS A 110 -5.84 1.88 3.84
C CYS A 110 -6.56 2.17 2.52
N ALA A 111 -7.56 1.35 2.18
CA ALA A 111 -8.40 1.53 1.00
C ALA A 111 -9.89 1.51 1.40
N SER A 112 -10.72 2.43 0.88
CA SER A 112 -12.16 2.32 1.17
C SER A 112 -12.87 1.31 0.26
N GLU A 113 -12.60 1.33 -1.04
CA GLU A 113 -13.25 0.44 -2.00
C GLU A 113 -12.27 -0.04 -3.08
N GLY A 114 -12.38 -1.32 -3.46
CA GLY A 114 -11.74 -1.86 -4.65
C GLY A 114 -10.82 -3.04 -4.37
N TYR A 115 -9.66 -3.06 -5.02
CA TYR A 115 -8.70 -4.17 -4.93
C TYR A 115 -7.42 -3.67 -4.28
N SER A 116 -7.08 -4.24 -3.13
CA SER A 116 -5.89 -3.89 -2.36
C SER A 116 -4.95 -5.09 -2.31
N MET A 117 -3.70 -4.89 -2.73
CA MET A 117 -2.65 -5.90 -2.67
C MET A 117 -1.43 -5.38 -1.91
N MET A 118 -0.92 -6.20 -1.01
CA MET A 118 0.25 -5.85 -0.20
C MET A 118 1.20 -7.03 -0.17
N CYS A 119 2.44 -6.81 -0.59
CA CYS A 119 3.46 -7.84 -0.70
C CYS A 119 4.70 -7.40 0.06
N ASP A 120 5.03 -8.09 1.14
CA ASP A 120 6.17 -7.76 1.99
C ASP A 120 7.09 -8.97 2.15
N PHE A 121 8.41 -8.79 2.02
CA PHE A 121 9.32 -9.90 2.27
C PHE A 121 9.61 -10.05 3.76
N VAL A 122 9.99 -8.97 4.44
CA VAL A 122 10.28 -8.96 5.88
C VAL A 122 9.68 -7.75 6.57
N GLY A 123 8.92 -7.95 7.63
CA GLY A 123 8.57 -6.90 8.58
C GLY A 123 7.11 -6.90 9.00
N TYR A 124 6.52 -5.71 9.11
CA TYR A 124 5.17 -5.53 9.63
C TYR A 124 4.27 -4.95 8.56
N SER A 125 3.17 -5.63 8.25
CA SER A 125 2.23 -5.20 7.24
C SER A 125 0.83 -5.05 7.82
N MET A 126 0.20 -3.92 7.51
CA MET A 126 -1.16 -3.62 7.94
C MET A 126 -2.00 -3.18 6.75
N MET A 127 -3.09 -3.91 6.50
CA MET A 127 -4.08 -3.55 5.48
C MET A 127 -5.43 -3.33 6.13
N CYS A 128 -5.98 -2.12 5.97
CA CYS A 128 -7.36 -1.81 6.29
C CYS A 128 -8.12 -1.55 4.99
N ALA A 129 -9.01 -2.45 4.60
CA ALA A 129 -9.89 -2.24 3.46
C ALA A 129 -11.33 -2.25 3.95
N SER A 130 -12.22 -1.35 3.50
CA SER A 130 -13.64 -1.45 3.91
C SER A 130 -14.50 -2.32 3.00
N VAL A 131 -14.34 -2.25 1.68
CA VAL A 131 -15.11 -3.08 0.74
C VAL A 131 -14.24 -3.56 -0.42
N GLY A 132 -14.32 -4.85 -0.75
CA GLY A 132 -13.75 -5.41 -1.97
C GLY A 132 -12.83 -6.61 -1.75
N TYR A 133 -11.75 -6.66 -2.51
CA TYR A 133 -10.80 -7.77 -2.53
C TYR A 133 -9.47 -7.33 -1.92
N SER A 134 -9.04 -8.03 -0.88
CA SER A 134 -7.84 -7.74 -0.13
C SER A 134 -6.90 -8.93 -0.19
N MET A 135 -5.69 -8.74 -0.70
CA MET A 135 -4.64 -9.76 -0.68
C MET A 135 -3.41 -9.24 0.04
N MET A 136 -2.93 -9.99 1.01
CA MET A 136 -1.67 -9.72 1.69
C MET A 136 -0.75 -10.94 1.60
N TRP A 137 0.50 -10.73 1.20
CA TRP A 137 1.52 -11.77 1.14
C TRP A 137 2.76 -11.32 1.90
N GLY A 138 3.14 -12.08 2.92
CA GLY A 138 4.37 -11.91 3.71
C GLY A 138 5.30 -13.13 3.59
N SER A 139 6.62 -12.95 3.59
CA SER A 139 7.54 -14.07 3.86
C SER A 139 7.83 -14.21 5.36
N LEU A 140 8.26 -13.11 6.01
CA LEU A 140 8.62 -13.10 7.43
C LEU A 140 8.00 -11.90 8.15
N GLY A 141 7.28 -12.13 9.25
CA GLY A 141 6.94 -11.07 10.21
C GLY A 141 5.49 -11.03 10.67
N TYR A 142 4.94 -9.84 10.89
CA TYR A 142 3.60 -9.65 11.43
C TYR A 142 2.70 -9.03 10.38
N SER A 143 1.56 -9.66 10.13
CA SER A 143 0.61 -9.25 9.12
C SER A 143 -0.77 -9.08 9.77
N MET A 144 -1.36 -7.90 9.62
CA MET A 144 -2.71 -7.60 10.13
C MET A 144 -3.61 -7.08 9.03
N MET A 145 -4.77 -7.70 8.87
CA MET A 145 -5.81 -7.27 7.95
C MET A 145 -7.08 -6.97 8.73
N CYS A 146 -7.69 -5.81 8.52
CA CYS A 146 -8.88 -5.37 9.26
C CYS A 146 -9.93 -4.75 8.34
N GLY A 147 -11.21 -4.98 8.67
CA GLY A 147 -12.33 -4.15 8.23
C GLY A 147 -12.96 -4.50 6.88
N CYS A 148 -12.56 -5.63 6.26
CA CYS A 148 -12.95 -5.92 4.88
C CYS A 148 -14.36 -6.50 4.80
N VAL A 149 -15.28 -5.86 4.07
CA VAL A 149 -16.46 -6.52 3.51
C VAL A 149 -16.10 -7.09 2.14
N GLY A 150 -15.99 -8.41 2.01
CA GLY A 150 -15.68 -9.05 0.73
C GLY A 150 -14.76 -10.27 0.83
N TYR A 151 -13.79 -10.36 -0.08
CA TYR A 151 -12.84 -11.48 -0.13
C TYR A 151 -11.48 -11.04 0.39
N SER A 152 -11.00 -11.70 1.43
CA SER A 152 -9.68 -11.48 2.03
C SER A 152 -8.81 -12.72 1.87
N MET A 153 -7.56 -12.53 1.46
CA MET A 153 -6.56 -13.59 1.41
C MET A 153 -5.28 -13.10 2.09
N MET A 154 -4.76 -13.89 3.02
CA MET A 154 -3.48 -13.62 3.67
C MET A 154 -2.57 -14.84 3.59
N CYS A 155 -1.41 -14.70 2.94
CA CYS A 155 -0.42 -15.76 2.83
C CYS A 155 0.88 -15.34 3.54
N GLY A 156 1.44 -16.23 4.35
CA GLY A 156 2.65 -16.00 5.15
C GLY A 156 3.57 -17.22 5.14
N ALA A 157 4.89 -17.07 4.98
CA ALA A 157 5.77 -18.23 5.21
C ALA A 157 6.05 -18.43 6.71
N VAL A 158 6.52 -17.38 7.40
CA VAL A 158 6.77 -17.41 8.85
C VAL A 158 6.27 -16.16 9.56
N GLY A 159 5.51 -16.31 10.64
CA GLY A 159 5.20 -15.19 11.52
C GLY A 159 3.82 -15.21 12.17
N TYR A 160 3.28 -14.02 12.40
CA TYR A 160 1.99 -13.84 13.06
C TYR A 160 1.01 -13.15 12.12
N SER A 161 -0.12 -13.78 11.86
CA SER A 161 -1.18 -13.23 11.03
C SER A 161 -2.45 -13.01 11.84
N MET A 162 -3.05 -11.83 11.71
CA MET A 162 -4.38 -11.52 12.24
C MET A 162 -5.26 -11.02 11.10
N CYS A 163 -6.42 -11.65 10.92
CA CYS A 163 -7.41 -11.22 9.96
C CYS A 163 -8.75 -10.98 10.66
N ASP A 164 -9.26 -9.77 10.57
CA ASP A 164 -10.60 -9.39 11.01
C ASP A 164 -11.40 -8.90 9.79
N SER A 165 -12.29 -9.75 9.27
CA SER A 165 -13.05 -9.46 8.05
C SER A 165 -14.47 -10.02 8.06
N VAL A 166 -15.33 -9.40 7.27
CA VAL A 166 -16.71 -9.80 7.06
C VAL A 166 -16.85 -10.30 5.62
N GLY A 167 -16.90 -11.61 5.44
CA GLY A 167 -17.03 -12.21 4.11
C GLY A 167 -16.23 -13.51 3.99
N TYR A 168 -15.60 -13.71 2.85
CA TYR A 168 -14.78 -14.90 2.60
C TYR A 168 -13.32 -14.60 2.87
N SER A 169 -12.78 -15.21 3.91
CA SER A 169 -11.37 -15.11 4.29
C SER A 169 -10.63 -16.42 4.02
N MET A 170 -9.40 -16.34 3.52
CA MET A 170 -8.47 -17.47 3.47
C MET A 170 -7.13 -17.06 4.06
N MET A 171 -6.58 -17.92 4.91
CA MET A 171 -5.22 -17.81 5.40
C MET A 171 -4.39 -19.02 4.99
N CYS A 172 -3.16 -18.79 4.54
CA CYS A 172 -2.20 -19.84 4.22
C CYS A 172 -0.86 -19.52 4.90
N GLY A 173 -0.37 -20.45 5.71
CA GLY A 173 0.83 -20.31 6.52
C GLY A 173 1.72 -21.55 6.41
N SER A 174 3.05 -21.39 6.42
CA SER A 174 3.96 -22.54 6.55
C SER A 174 4.33 -22.82 8.01
N LEU A 175 4.63 -21.76 8.79
CA LEU A 175 5.10 -21.81 10.18
C LEU A 175 4.67 -20.54 10.94
N GLY A 176 3.79 -20.59 11.93
CA GLY A 176 3.41 -19.36 12.63
C GLY A 176 2.09 -19.40 13.37
N TYR A 177 1.71 -18.28 13.98
CA TYR A 177 0.42 -18.15 14.65
C TYR A 177 -0.53 -17.34 13.80
N SER A 178 -1.69 -17.91 13.49
CA SER A 178 -2.73 -17.22 12.73
C SER A 178 -4.00 -17.10 13.56
N ILE A 179 -4.57 -15.90 13.60
CA ILE A 179 -5.83 -15.61 14.28
C ILE A 179 -6.80 -15.07 13.25
N MET A 180 -7.92 -15.75 13.10
CA MET A 180 -9.03 -15.34 12.23
C MET A 180 -10.21 -14.92 13.11
N CYS A 181 -10.58 -13.65 13.01
CA CYS A 181 -11.80 -13.10 13.59
C CYS A 181 -12.79 -12.87 12.44
N ASP A 182 -13.66 -13.85 12.16
CA ASP A 182 -14.69 -13.69 11.13
C ASP A 182 -16.04 -13.28 11.75
N CYS A 183 -16.73 -12.34 11.09
CA CYS A 183 -18.12 -11.97 11.38
C CYS A 183 -19.10 -12.45 10.27
N GLY A 184 -18.80 -13.59 9.61
CA GLY A 184 -19.56 -14.12 8.46
C GLY A 184 -19.47 -15.66 8.30
N ILE A 185 -20.39 -16.22 7.49
CA ILE A 185 -20.74 -17.65 7.41
C ILE A 185 -19.54 -18.53 7.01
N GLN A 186 -18.94 -19.24 7.97
CA GLN A 186 -18.12 -20.42 7.72
C GLN A 186 -19.02 -21.66 7.61
N TYR A 187 -18.65 -22.60 6.74
CA TYR A 187 -19.38 -23.86 6.56
C TYR A 187 -19.32 -24.81 7.77
N ASP A 188 -18.60 -24.45 8.85
CA ASP A 188 -18.48 -25.25 10.08
C ASP A 188 -18.64 -24.44 11.39
N GLY A 189 -19.57 -23.50 11.40
CA GLY A 189 -20.09 -22.92 12.65
C GLY A 189 -19.28 -21.75 13.23
N TRP A 190 -19.95 -20.96 14.06
CA TRP A 190 -19.39 -19.80 14.75
C TRP A 190 -18.33 -20.24 15.75
N LEU A 191 -17.07 -20.24 15.33
CA LEU A 191 -15.91 -20.37 16.19
C LEU A 191 -14.89 -19.31 15.79
N CYS A 192 -14.57 -18.41 16.73
CA CYS A 192 -13.30 -17.68 16.70
C CYS A 192 -12.20 -18.74 16.90
N GLY A 193 -11.75 -19.32 15.79
CA GLY A 193 -10.82 -20.44 15.78
C GLY A 193 -9.39 -19.91 15.81
N ILE A 194 -8.69 -20.13 16.91
CA ILE A 194 -7.23 -20.02 16.91
C ILE A 194 -6.71 -21.29 16.23
N GLN A 195 -6.19 -21.16 15.01
CA GLN A 195 -5.53 -22.26 14.31
C GLN A 195 -4.06 -22.26 14.77
N TYR A 196 -3.68 -23.30 15.50
CA TYR A 196 -2.28 -23.57 15.86
C TYR A 196 -1.75 -24.61 14.87
N GLU A 197 -0.79 -24.25 14.02
CA GLU A 197 0.02 -25.19 13.24
C GLU A 197 1.48 -25.15 13.68
#